data_AF-A0A957ZZ69-F1
#
_entry.id   AF-A0A957ZZ69-F1
#
_cell.length_a   1.000
_cell.length_b   1.000
_cell.length_c   1.000
_cell.angle_alpha   90.00
_cell.angle_beta   90.00
_cell.angle_gamma   90.00
#
_symmetry.space_group_name_H-M   'P 1'
#
loop_
_entity.id
_entity.type
_entity.pdbx_description
1 polymer ?
#
loop_
_entity_poly.entity_id
_entity_poly.type
_entity_poly.pdbx_seq_one_letter_code
_entity_poly.pdbx_strand_id
1 'polypeptide(L)' 'MPEVSRFYGIVIFMNYNDHQPPHFHARYQEQEVTVDIETGICFCMSQKQPT' A
#
# COMPACT_ATOMS: atom_id res chain seq x y z
N MET A 1 -7.22 -6.72 6.22
CA MET A 1 -6.72 -5.38 5.81
C MET A 1 -7.49 -4.31 6.56
N PRO A 2 -7.02 -3.86 7.74
CA PRO A 2 -7.53 -2.63 8.34
C PRO A 2 -7.21 -1.41 7.44
N GLU A 3 -8.23 -0.61 7.17
CA GLU A 3 -8.07 0.73 6.58
C GLU A 3 -7.54 1.68 7.67
N VAL A 4 -6.47 2.42 7.35
CA VAL A 4 -5.83 3.36 8.28
C VAL A 4 -6.44 4.74 8.12
N SER A 5 -6.58 5.20 6.88
CA SER A 5 -7.15 6.51 6.56
C SER A 5 -7.62 6.59 5.12
N ARG A 6 -8.44 7.60 4.83
CA ARG A 6 -8.93 7.91 3.49
C ARG A 6 -9.08 9.40 3.30
N PHE A 7 -8.55 9.91 2.19
CA PHE A 7 -8.63 11.32 1.82
C PHE A 7 -8.50 11.48 0.30
N TYR A 8 -9.21 12.43 -0.29
CA TYR A 8 -9.21 12.69 -1.75
C TYR A 8 -9.45 11.43 -2.62
N GLY A 9 -10.17 10.42 -2.10
CA GLY A 9 -10.40 9.14 -2.78
C GLY A 9 -9.24 8.14 -2.72
N ILE A 10 -8.13 8.50 -2.08
CA ILE A 10 -6.99 7.62 -1.80
C ILE A 10 -7.28 6.82 -0.54
N VAL A 11 -7.10 5.51 -0.61
CA VAL A 11 -7.27 4.59 0.53
C VAL A 11 -5.90 4.14 1.01
N ILE A 12 -5.59 4.43 2.27
CA ILE A 12 -4.36 3.98 2.92
C ILE A 12 -4.69 2.77 3.80
N PHE A 13 -4.04 1.64 3.55
CA PHE A 13 -4.25 0.42 4.31
C PHE A 13 -2.94 -0.31 4.57
N MET A 14 -2.92 -1.10 5.64
CA MET A 14 -1.81 -1.97 5.98
C MET A 14 -2.32 -3.40 6.09
N ASN A 15 -1.59 -4.36 5.52
CA ASN A 15 -1.90 -5.76 5.71
C ASN A 15 -1.15 -6.28 6.95
N TYR A 16 -1.87 -6.87 7.90
CA TYR A 16 -1.27 -7.41 9.12
C TYR A 16 -0.41 -8.66 8.84
N ASN A 17 -0.64 -9.31 7.69
CA ASN A 17 0.12 -10.45 7.20
C ASN A 17 1.23 -10.05 6.21
N ASP A 18 1.49 -8.75 6.03
CA ASP A 18 2.58 -8.32 5.16
C ASP A 18 3.95 -8.54 5.81
N HIS A 19 4.94 -8.83 4.96
CA HIS A 19 6.29 -9.18 5.40
C HIS A 19 7.21 -7.94 5.42
N GLN A 20 8.37 -8.09 6.07
CA GLN A 20 9.40 -7.03 6.12
C GLN A 20 9.90 -6.66 4.71
N PRO A 21 10.21 -5.38 4.45
CA PRO A 21 10.20 -4.25 5.38
C PRO A 21 8.79 -3.67 5.64
N PRO A 22 8.57 -2.96 6.78
CA PRO A 22 7.30 -2.31 7.07
C PRO A 22 6.89 -1.31 5.98
N HIS A 23 5.72 -1.52 5.40
CA HIS A 23 5.19 -0.68 4.34
C HIS A 23 3.67 -0.51 4.47
N PHE A 24 3.14 0.53 3.83
CA PHE A 24 1.70 0.70 3.65
C PHE A 24 1.35 0.76 2.18
N HIS A 25 0.09 0.46 1.90
CA HIS A 25 -0.46 0.51 0.56
C HIS A 25 -1.32 1.76 0.40
N ALA A 26 -1.15 2.46 -0.71
CA ALA A 26 -2.00 3.56 -1.12
C ALA A 26 -2.67 3.22 -2.45
N ARG A 27 -4.00 3.19 -2.46
CA ARG A 27 -4.79 2.83 -3.64
C ARG A 27 -5.68 3.98 -4.06
N TYR A 28 -5.69 4.25 -5.37
CA TYR A 28 -6.59 5.19 -6.02
C TYR A 28 -7.09 4.57 -7.32
N GLN A 29 -8.41 4.39 -7.44
CA GLN A 29 -9.02 3.68 -8.57
C GLN A 29 -8.38 2.30 -8.79
N GLU A 30 -7.81 2.06 -9.98
CA GLU A 30 -7.18 0.80 -10.38
C GLU A 30 -5.66 0.78 -10.12
N GLN A 31 -5.14 1.84 -9.50
CA GLN A 31 -3.71 2.01 -9.22
C GLN A 31 -3.43 1.78 -7.75
N GLU A 32 -2.35 1.04 -7.48
CA GLU A 32 -1.87 0.76 -6.14
C GLU A 32 -0.36 0.97 -6.08
N VAL A 33 0.11 1.59 -5.00
CA VAL A 33 1.53 1.73 -4.70
C VAL A 33 1.80 1.23 -3.30
N THR A 34 3.02 0.76 -3.09
CA THR A 34 3.54 0.38 -1.78
C THR A 34 4.61 1.38 -1.37
N VAL A 35 4.51 1.90 -0.16
CA VAL A 35 5.44 2.88 0.38
C VAL A 35 6.13 2.30 1.60
N ASP A 36 7.45 2.18 1.51
CA ASP A 36 8.29 1.78 2.64
C ASP A 36 8.28 2.87 3.73
N ILE A 37 8.03 2.48 4.98
CA ILE A 37 7.85 3.43 6.08
C ILE A 37 9.17 4.08 6.50
N GLU A 38 10.29 3.37 6.38
CA GLU A 38 11.59 3.86 6.82
C GLU A 38 12.20 4.82 5.80
N THR A 39 12.13 4.47 4.53
CA THR A 39 12.81 5.18 3.44
C THR A 39 11.90 6.10 2.65
N GLY A 40 10.58 5.89 2.69
CA GLY A 40 9.61 6.61 1.86
C GLY A 40 9.67 6.24 0.37
N ILE A 41 10.44 5.20 0.01
CA ILE A 41 10.53 4.73 -1.38
C ILE A 41 9.16 4.21 -1.81
N CYS A 42 8.68 4.71 -2.94
CA CYS A 42 7.42 4.33 -3.54
C CYS A 42 7.67 3.30 -4.64
N PHE A 43 7.07 2.12 -4.48
CA PHE A 43 7.07 1.07 -5.48
C PHE A 43 5.73 1.08 -6.21
N CYS A 44 5.79 1.34 -7.52
CA CYS A 44 4.62 1.19 -8.39
C CYS A 44 4.35 -0.30 -8.57
N MET A 45 3.24 -0.79 -8.00
CA MET A 45 2.84 -2.18 -8.15
C MET A 45 2.24 -2.36 -9.55
N SER A 46 3.06 -2.75 -10.51
CA SER A 46 2.56 -3.24 -11.80
C SER A 46 1.85 -4.58 -11.57
N GLN A 47 0.52 -4.53 -11.40
CA GLN A 47 -0.44 -5.64 -11.47
C GLN A 47 0.18 -7.05 -11.35
N LYS A 48 0.30 -7.56 -10.12
CA LYS A 48 0.01 -8.93 -9.67
C LYS A 48 0.88 -9.30 -8.46
N GLN A 49 0.25 -9.39 -7.29
CA GLN A 49 0.56 -10.50 -6.39
C GLN A 49 -0.49 -11.58 -6.65
N PRO A 50 -0.17 -12.64 -7.41
CA PRO A 50 -0.94 -13.85 -7.30
C PRO A 50 -0.67 -14.43 -5.90
N THR A 51 -1.74 -14.86 -5.25
CA THR A 51 -1.71 -15.74 -4.06
C THR A 51 -0.65 -16.82 -4.16
#